data_AF-A0A8H6MSE3-F1
#
_entry.id   AF-A0A8H6MSE3-F1
#
_cell.length_a   1.000
_cell.length_b   1.000
_cell.length_c   1.000
_cell.angle_alpha   90.00
_cell.angle_beta   90.00
_cell.angle_gamma   90.00
#
_symmetry.space_group_name_H-M   'P 1'
#
loop_
_entity.id
_entity.type
_entity.pdbx_description
1 polymer ?
#
loop_
_entity_poly.entity_id
_entity_poly.type
_entity_poly.pdbx_seq_one_letter_code
_entity_poly.pdbx_strand_id
1 'polypeptide(L)'
;MVKVAVLGASGQIGQPLSLLLKSLRLYDVVHAIGVATDLNHIDTPAPVKGYLPENDGLRHALTGAEVVLISAGRYPVTDKEHLFNTNAAIIADLAAGVAEFCPKALVGIITNPVNRVQFGGDEIVKAKAGAGSATTCMAYAGFRFAQAIIKASQGQPGVVEPVYVYLPGIEGGDSIARELGVDYFAVPVSFGANGAETAHTIGTLSDYETQLLKVAVGELAGNIKKGEDFVASRS
;
A
#
# COMPACT_ATOMS: atom_id res chain seq x y z
N MET A 1 12.68 17.30 -5.89
CA MET A 1 11.24 16.95 -5.84
C MET A 1 11.18 15.44 -5.94
N VAL A 2 10.55 14.78 -4.96
CA VAL A 2 10.52 13.30 -4.86
C VAL A 2 9.69 12.74 -6.00
N LYS A 3 10.22 11.76 -6.72
CA LYS A 3 9.52 11.09 -7.82
C LYS A 3 8.62 9.98 -7.29
N VAL A 4 7.31 10.21 -7.34
CA VAL A 4 6.31 9.26 -6.88
C VAL A 4 5.65 8.56 -8.06
N ALA A 5 5.55 7.23 -8.00
CA ALA A 5 4.79 6.42 -8.95
C ALA A 5 3.53 5.86 -8.28
N VAL A 6 2.39 5.90 -8.96
CA VAL A 6 1.14 5.28 -8.53
C VAL A 6 0.80 4.16 -9.51
N LEU A 7 0.77 2.92 -9.02
CA LEU A 7 0.41 1.73 -9.79
C LEU A 7 -1.05 1.35 -9.48
N GLY A 8 -1.89 1.34 -10.50
CA GLY A 8 -3.36 1.28 -10.35
C GLY A 8 -3.99 2.67 -10.30
N ALA A 9 -3.41 3.63 -11.04
CA ALA A 9 -3.78 5.06 -11.00
C ALA A 9 -5.17 5.37 -11.60
N SER A 10 -5.73 4.48 -12.42
CA SER A 10 -7.06 4.66 -13.02
C SER A 10 -8.17 4.00 -12.19
N GLY A 11 -7.82 3.29 -11.12
CA GLY A 11 -8.77 2.72 -10.17
C GLY A 11 -9.49 3.76 -9.30
N GLN A 12 -10.52 3.30 -8.57
CA GLN A 12 -11.37 4.16 -7.73
C GLN A 12 -10.60 4.86 -6.59
N ILE A 13 -9.51 4.26 -6.10
CA ILE A 13 -8.60 4.88 -5.13
C ILE A 13 -7.49 5.64 -5.87
N GLY A 14 -6.96 5.08 -6.95
CA GLY A 14 -5.84 5.63 -7.70
C GLY A 14 -6.09 7.03 -8.25
N GLN A 15 -7.28 7.30 -8.79
CA GLN A 15 -7.60 8.63 -9.35
C GLN A 15 -7.60 9.74 -8.27
N PRO A 16 -8.39 9.64 -7.18
CA PRO A 16 -8.36 10.64 -6.11
C PRO A 16 -7.01 10.70 -5.39
N LEU A 17 -6.30 9.58 -5.24
CA LEU A 17 -4.94 9.59 -4.69
C LEU A 17 -3.98 10.38 -5.58
N SER A 18 -4.11 10.20 -6.90
CA SER A 18 -3.28 10.89 -7.88
C SER A 18 -3.54 12.39 -7.92
N LEU A 19 -4.81 12.79 -7.75
CA LEU A 19 -5.23 14.17 -7.58
C LEU A 19 -4.58 14.82 -6.36
N LEU A 20 -4.58 14.13 -5.21
CA LEU A 20 -4.06 14.69 -3.95
C LEU A 20 -2.53 14.86 -3.96
N LEU A 21 -1.80 13.92 -4.58
CA LEU A 21 -0.33 13.95 -4.60
C LEU A 21 0.27 14.91 -5.65
N LYS A 22 -0.40 15.05 -6.80
CA LYS A 22 -0.06 15.93 -7.93
C LYS A 22 1.47 16.22 -8.11
N SER A 23 2.20 15.20 -8.58
CA SER A 23 3.58 15.21 -9.12
C SER A 23 4.00 13.76 -9.45
N LEU A 24 3.36 13.13 -10.44
CA LEU A 24 3.27 11.67 -10.47
C LEU A 24 3.63 11.04 -11.81
N ARG A 25 4.12 9.81 -11.69
CA ARG A 25 4.08 8.82 -12.75
C ARG A 25 2.92 7.87 -12.49
N LEU A 26 1.96 7.85 -13.39
CA LEU A 26 0.75 7.05 -13.27
C LEU A 26 0.88 5.83 -14.17
N TYR A 27 0.76 4.65 -13.57
CA TYR A 27 0.66 3.41 -14.33
C TYR A 27 -0.68 2.75 -14.04
N ASP A 28 -1.30 2.27 -15.10
CA ASP A 28 -2.47 1.40 -15.03
C ASP A 28 -2.54 0.58 -16.32
N VAL A 29 -3.27 -0.52 -16.28
CA VAL A 29 -3.51 -1.35 -17.46
C VAL A 29 -4.42 -0.66 -18.49
N VAL A 30 -5.19 0.35 -18.05
CA VAL A 30 -6.09 1.14 -18.89
C VAL A 30 -6.11 2.60 -18.45
N HIS A 31 -6.44 3.52 -19.35
CA HIS A 31 -6.80 4.93 -19.06
C HIS A 31 -5.75 5.83 -18.38
N ALA A 32 -4.56 5.33 -18.00
CA ALA A 32 -3.55 6.11 -17.28
C ALA A 32 -3.13 7.40 -18.01
N ILE A 33 -3.07 7.38 -19.35
CA ILE A 33 -2.76 8.55 -20.18
C ILE A 33 -3.86 9.62 -20.05
N GLY A 34 -5.13 9.20 -20.07
CA GLY A 34 -6.28 10.09 -19.92
C GLY A 34 -6.30 10.75 -18.53
N VAL A 35 -6.10 9.96 -17.47
CA VAL A 35 -6.00 10.47 -16.09
C VAL A 35 -4.84 11.47 -15.95
N ALA A 36 -3.67 11.15 -16.52
CA ALA A 36 -2.54 12.08 -16.50
C ALA A 36 -2.82 13.38 -17.26
N THR A 37 -3.54 13.29 -18.39
CA THR A 37 -3.92 14.46 -19.21
C THR A 37 -4.84 15.37 -18.43
N ASP A 38 -5.88 14.82 -17.79
CA ASP A 38 -6.81 15.57 -16.95
C ASP A 38 -6.08 16.28 -15.80
N LEU A 39 -5.24 15.55 -15.06
CA LEU A 39 -4.48 16.13 -13.97
C LEU A 39 -3.54 17.25 -14.43
N ASN A 40 -2.96 17.19 -15.63
CA ASN A 40 -2.07 18.23 -16.14
C ASN A 40 -2.75 19.59 -16.39
N HIS A 41 -4.08 19.66 -16.41
CA HIS A 41 -4.80 20.95 -16.47
C HIS A 41 -4.81 21.71 -15.14
N ILE A 42 -4.45 21.06 -14.02
CA ILE A 42 -4.38 21.69 -12.70
C ILE A 42 -3.11 22.54 -12.63
N ASP A 43 -3.28 23.85 -12.36
CA ASP A 43 -2.22 24.86 -12.28
C ASP A 43 -1.29 24.63 -11.07
N THR A 44 -0.38 23.68 -11.24
CA THR A 44 0.66 23.30 -10.28
C THR A 44 1.92 22.96 -11.05
N PRO A 45 3.11 23.20 -10.48
CA PRO A 45 4.37 23.15 -11.23
C PRO A 45 4.80 21.72 -11.64
N ALA A 46 4.19 20.68 -11.07
CA ALA A 46 4.64 19.31 -11.25
C ALA A 46 3.93 18.60 -12.41
N PRO A 47 4.67 18.15 -13.44
CA PRO A 47 4.09 17.44 -14.57
C PRO A 47 3.65 16.03 -14.14
N VAL A 48 2.55 15.56 -14.73
CA VAL A 48 2.05 14.19 -14.55
C VAL A 48 2.24 13.43 -15.85
N LYS A 49 2.74 12.19 -15.79
CA LYS A 49 2.86 11.31 -16.97
C LYS A 49 2.11 10.01 -16.74
N GLY A 50 1.31 9.61 -17.72
CA GLY A 50 0.61 8.33 -17.73
C GLY A 50 1.36 7.30 -18.57
N TYR A 51 1.33 6.05 -18.11
CA TYR A 51 1.99 4.91 -18.74
C TYR A 51 1.00 3.74 -18.79
N LEU A 52 0.91 3.11 -19.97
CA LEU A 52 0.14 1.88 -20.21
C LEU A 52 1.10 0.69 -20.34
N PRO A 53 0.62 -0.56 -20.35
CA PRO A 53 1.50 -1.72 -20.50
C PRO A 53 2.31 -1.73 -21.80
N GLU A 54 1.78 -1.16 -22.89
CA GLU A 54 2.52 -1.10 -24.14
C GLU A 54 3.82 -0.30 -24.01
N ASN A 55 4.84 -0.68 -24.79
CA ASN A 55 6.15 -0.03 -24.84
C ASN A 55 6.83 0.07 -23.47
N ASP A 56 6.84 -1.02 -22.69
CA ASP A 56 7.49 -1.11 -21.38
C ASP A 56 7.02 -0.02 -20.38
N GLY A 57 5.75 0.39 -20.43
CA GLY A 57 5.30 1.51 -19.63
C GLY A 57 5.41 1.30 -18.11
N LEU A 58 5.35 0.05 -17.62
CA LEU A 58 5.64 -0.25 -16.20
C LEU A 58 7.08 0.13 -15.85
N ARG A 59 8.05 -0.28 -16.67
CA ARG A 59 9.46 0.08 -16.51
C ARG A 59 9.64 1.59 -16.53
N HIS A 60 9.00 2.29 -17.47
CA HIS A 60 9.09 3.74 -17.57
C HIS A 60 8.45 4.48 -16.38
N ALA A 61 7.34 3.97 -15.85
CA ALA A 61 6.71 4.49 -14.65
C ALA A 61 7.61 4.33 -13.42
N LEU A 62 8.31 3.20 -13.31
CA LEU A 62 9.13 2.86 -12.15
C LEU A 62 10.56 3.42 -12.20
N THR A 63 11.16 3.57 -13.39
CA THR A 63 12.59 3.93 -13.52
C THR A 63 12.92 5.25 -12.84
N GLY A 64 13.62 5.19 -11.70
CA GLY A 64 13.99 6.35 -10.88
C GLY A 64 12.84 6.92 -10.04
N ALA A 65 11.78 6.15 -9.80
CA ALA A 65 10.84 6.43 -8.71
C ALA A 65 11.53 6.23 -7.36
N GLU A 66 11.22 7.11 -6.41
CA GLU A 66 11.73 7.07 -5.03
C GLU A 66 10.66 6.59 -4.06
N VAL A 67 9.39 6.80 -4.41
CA VAL A 67 8.22 6.27 -3.69
C VAL A 67 7.28 5.63 -4.70
N VAL A 68 6.80 4.42 -4.39
CA VAL A 68 5.84 3.68 -5.22
C VAL A 68 4.62 3.36 -4.37
N LEU A 69 3.44 3.76 -4.82
CA LEU A 69 2.17 3.43 -4.20
C LEU A 69 1.42 2.44 -5.07
N ILE A 70 1.03 1.30 -4.50
CA ILE A 70 0.28 0.25 -5.19
C ILE A 70 -1.16 0.27 -4.70
N SER A 71 -2.06 0.82 -5.51
CA SER A 71 -3.51 0.76 -5.31
C SER A 71 -4.20 -0.17 -6.31
N ALA A 72 -3.43 -0.84 -7.16
CA ALA A 72 -3.92 -1.77 -8.17
C ALA A 72 -4.55 -3.01 -7.51
N GLY A 73 -5.83 -3.24 -7.80
CA GLY A 73 -6.56 -4.41 -7.32
C GLY A 73 -7.95 -4.47 -7.95
N ARG A 74 -8.64 -5.58 -7.72
CA ARG A 74 -10.04 -5.77 -8.14
C ARG A 74 -10.99 -5.60 -6.97
N TYR A 75 -12.16 -5.05 -7.25
CA TYR A 75 -13.30 -4.95 -6.34
C TYR A 75 -14.60 -4.71 -7.12
N PRO A 76 -15.78 -5.22 -6.68
CA PRO A 76 -15.98 -6.33 -5.73
C PRO A 76 -15.84 -7.68 -6.43
N VAL A 77 -15.39 -8.71 -5.70
CA VAL A 77 -15.58 -10.10 -6.15
C VAL A 77 -16.34 -10.84 -5.07
N THR A 78 -17.38 -11.57 -5.46
CA THR A 78 -18.26 -12.34 -4.57
C THR A 78 -17.50 -13.43 -3.79
N ASP A 79 -16.40 -13.91 -4.35
CA ASP A 79 -15.53 -14.93 -3.77
C ASP A 79 -14.24 -14.33 -3.19
N LYS A 80 -14.02 -14.57 -1.89
CA LYS A 80 -12.86 -14.11 -1.13
C LYS A 80 -11.56 -14.79 -1.57
N GLU A 81 -11.64 -16.06 -1.97
CA GLU A 81 -10.45 -16.81 -2.39
C GLU A 81 -10.00 -16.33 -3.77
N HIS A 82 -10.93 -16.19 -4.71
CA HIS A 82 -10.64 -15.56 -6.00
C HIS A 82 -10.10 -14.14 -5.86
N LEU A 83 -10.68 -13.31 -4.96
CA LEU A 83 -10.19 -11.96 -4.71
C LEU A 83 -8.75 -11.96 -4.22
N PHE A 84 -8.42 -12.81 -3.25
CA PHE A 84 -7.06 -12.97 -2.76
C PHE A 84 -6.11 -13.38 -3.88
N ASN A 85 -6.41 -14.45 -4.62
CA ASN A 85 -5.54 -14.95 -5.68
C ASN A 85 -5.30 -13.90 -6.78
N THR A 86 -6.34 -13.16 -7.15
CA THR A 86 -6.26 -12.09 -8.16
C THR A 86 -5.40 -10.93 -7.68
N ASN A 87 -5.67 -10.41 -6.48
CA ASN A 87 -4.91 -9.27 -5.95
C ASN A 87 -3.48 -9.67 -5.60
N ALA A 88 -3.25 -10.88 -5.08
CA ALA A 88 -1.92 -11.40 -4.80
C ALA A 88 -1.08 -11.51 -6.08
N ALA A 89 -1.67 -12.00 -7.18
CA ALA A 89 -0.99 -12.03 -8.48
C ALA A 89 -0.62 -10.62 -8.97
N ILE A 90 -1.57 -9.68 -8.93
CA ILE A 90 -1.32 -8.28 -9.33
C ILE A 90 -0.21 -7.65 -8.49
N ILE A 91 -0.26 -7.81 -7.16
CA ILE A 91 0.75 -7.25 -6.25
C ILE A 91 2.12 -7.89 -6.51
N ALA A 92 2.18 -9.22 -6.69
CA ALA A 92 3.43 -9.92 -6.94
C ALA A 92 4.09 -9.45 -8.25
N ASP A 93 3.33 -9.31 -9.33
CA ASP A 93 3.84 -8.86 -10.63
C ASP A 93 4.35 -7.41 -10.57
N LEU A 94 3.60 -6.52 -9.91
CA LEU A 94 4.01 -5.13 -9.72
C LEU A 94 5.23 -5.02 -8.78
N ALA A 95 5.29 -5.81 -7.72
CA ALA A 95 6.42 -5.83 -6.78
C ALA A 95 7.70 -6.36 -7.45
N ALA A 96 7.59 -7.36 -8.34
CA ALA A 96 8.71 -7.82 -9.15
C ALA A 96 9.24 -6.69 -10.06
N GLY A 97 8.34 -5.94 -10.71
CA GLY A 97 8.73 -4.76 -11.49
C GLY A 97 9.41 -3.67 -10.65
N VAL A 98 8.96 -3.45 -9.41
CA VAL A 98 9.61 -2.52 -8.48
C VAL A 98 11.02 -3.00 -8.12
N ALA A 99 11.18 -4.29 -7.80
CA ALA A 99 12.48 -4.89 -7.50
C ALA A 99 13.46 -4.78 -8.69
N GLU A 100 12.96 -4.91 -9.93
CA GLU A 100 13.78 -4.81 -11.13
C GLU A 100 14.15 -3.37 -11.49
N PHE A 101 13.18 -2.44 -11.47
CA PHE A 101 13.34 -1.11 -12.08
C PHE A 101 13.59 0.02 -11.09
N CYS A 102 13.25 -0.16 -9.81
CA CYS A 102 13.52 0.81 -8.75
C CYS A 102 13.66 0.14 -7.36
N PRO A 103 14.64 -0.76 -7.15
CA PRO A 103 14.77 -1.55 -5.93
C PRO A 103 15.00 -0.74 -4.65
N LYS A 104 15.38 0.55 -4.78
CA LYS A 104 15.61 1.47 -3.65
C LYS A 104 14.37 2.31 -3.30
N ALA A 105 13.28 2.16 -4.04
CA ALA A 105 12.08 2.95 -3.81
C ALA A 105 11.36 2.48 -2.53
N LEU A 106 10.75 3.43 -1.83
CA LEU A 106 9.87 3.15 -0.70
C LEU A 106 8.52 2.69 -1.24
N VAL A 107 8.07 1.50 -0.85
CA VAL A 107 6.85 0.88 -1.41
C VAL A 107 5.72 0.92 -0.39
N GLY A 108 4.62 1.57 -0.75
CA GLY A 108 3.37 1.56 0.01
C GLY A 108 2.31 0.72 -0.71
N ILE A 109 1.93 -0.42 -0.13
CA ILE A 109 0.86 -1.27 -0.66
C ILE A 109 -0.46 -0.86 0.00
N ILE A 110 -1.39 -0.33 -0.80
CA ILE A 110 -2.74 0.07 -0.40
C ILE A 110 -3.76 -1.04 -0.73
N THR A 111 -3.46 -1.83 -1.75
CA THR A 111 -4.32 -2.93 -2.20
C THR A 111 -4.63 -3.90 -1.07
N ASN A 112 -5.92 -4.18 -0.89
CA ASN A 112 -6.36 -5.12 0.13
C ASN A 112 -6.17 -6.58 -0.36
N PRO A 113 -5.41 -7.43 0.36
CA PRO A 113 -5.32 -8.85 0.02
C PRO A 113 -6.57 -9.65 0.44
N VAL A 114 -7.33 -9.22 1.47
CA VAL A 114 -8.54 -9.90 1.94
C VAL A 114 -9.49 -8.97 2.72
N ASN A 115 -10.80 -9.15 2.54
CA ASN A 115 -11.88 -8.29 3.06
C ASN A 115 -11.94 -8.04 4.60
N ARG A 116 -11.05 -8.55 5.45
CA ARG A 116 -11.22 -8.50 6.93
C ARG A 116 -10.69 -7.26 7.64
N VAL A 117 -9.80 -6.46 7.06
CA VAL A 117 -9.42 -5.15 7.65
C VAL A 117 -10.52 -4.08 7.40
N GLN A 118 -11.62 -4.45 6.73
CA GLN A 118 -12.70 -3.55 6.30
C GLN A 118 -13.97 -3.57 7.16
N PHE A 119 -13.98 -4.07 8.40
CA PHE A 119 -15.20 -3.88 9.22
C PHE A 119 -15.53 -2.40 9.49
N GLY A 120 -14.56 -1.48 9.33
CA GLY A 120 -14.83 -0.02 9.25
C GLY A 120 -15.40 0.47 7.90
N GLY A 121 -15.27 -0.33 6.85
CA GLY A 121 -15.76 -0.09 5.49
C GLY A 121 -17.05 -0.84 5.13
N ASP A 122 -17.48 -1.85 5.90
CA ASP A 122 -18.75 -2.56 5.67
C ASP A 122 -19.96 -1.61 5.71
N GLU A 123 -19.95 -0.63 6.62
CA GLU A 123 -20.95 0.43 6.65
C GLU A 123 -20.90 1.28 5.37
N ILE A 124 -19.72 1.50 4.78
CA ILE A 124 -19.57 2.20 3.49
C ILE A 124 -20.04 1.31 2.34
N VAL A 125 -19.75 0.02 2.35
CA VAL A 125 -20.21 -0.94 1.32
C VAL A 125 -21.74 -1.06 1.35
N LYS A 126 -22.33 -1.16 2.56
CA LYS A 126 -23.78 -1.12 2.77
C LYS A 126 -24.37 0.20 2.32
N ALA A 127 -23.79 1.33 2.71
CA ALA A 127 -24.23 2.66 2.29
C ALA A 127 -24.15 2.87 0.77
N LYS A 128 -23.20 2.19 0.11
CA LYS A 128 -23.05 2.18 -1.36
C LYS A 128 -23.83 1.08 -2.06
N ALA A 129 -24.69 0.34 -1.36
CA ALA A 129 -25.47 -0.77 -1.91
C ALA A 129 -24.62 -1.79 -2.71
N GLY A 130 -23.39 -2.07 -2.25
CA GLY A 130 -22.47 -2.99 -2.91
C GLY A 130 -21.70 -2.42 -4.12
N ALA A 131 -21.91 -1.16 -4.51
CA ALA A 131 -21.28 -0.53 -5.67
C ALA A 131 -19.78 -0.19 -5.49
N GLY A 132 -19.20 -0.49 -4.32
CA GLY A 132 -17.82 -0.13 -4.00
C GLY A 132 -17.56 -0.13 -2.51
N SER A 133 -16.29 -0.13 -2.13
CA SER A 133 -15.84 0.10 -0.76
C SER A 133 -15.44 1.57 -0.54
N ALA A 134 -14.71 1.82 0.54
CA ALA A 134 -14.07 3.09 0.85
C ALA A 134 -13.11 3.51 -0.29
N THR A 135 -13.30 4.71 -0.84
CA THR A 135 -12.58 5.18 -2.06
C THR A 135 -11.86 6.50 -1.79
N THR A 136 -12.61 7.59 -1.60
CA THR A 136 -12.05 8.92 -1.31
C THR A 136 -11.34 8.99 0.04
N CYS A 137 -11.90 8.37 1.09
CA CYS A 137 -11.26 8.29 2.40
C CYS A 137 -9.97 7.43 2.37
N MET A 138 -9.94 6.35 1.59
CA MET A 138 -8.71 5.57 1.39
C MET A 138 -7.66 6.33 0.59
N ALA A 139 -8.07 7.08 -0.43
CA ALA A 139 -7.17 7.97 -1.15
C ALA A 139 -6.58 9.05 -0.24
N TYR A 140 -7.38 9.63 0.66
CA TYR A 140 -6.89 10.58 1.64
C TYR A 140 -5.93 9.94 2.67
N ALA A 141 -6.24 8.74 3.17
CA ALA A 141 -5.35 8.01 4.07
C ALA A 141 -4.02 7.66 3.38
N GLY A 142 -4.07 7.14 2.15
CA GLY A 142 -2.89 6.86 1.34
C GLY A 142 -2.08 8.11 1.02
N PHE A 143 -2.74 9.24 0.75
CA PHE A 143 -2.08 10.54 0.57
C PHE A 143 -1.37 11.00 1.84
N ARG A 144 -2.03 10.94 3.01
CA ARG A 144 -1.42 11.31 4.29
C ARG A 144 -0.19 10.47 4.59
N PHE A 145 -0.29 9.17 4.37
CA PHE A 145 0.82 8.24 4.57
C PHE A 145 1.98 8.52 3.60
N ALA A 146 1.69 8.71 2.31
CA ALA A 146 2.70 9.06 1.32
C ALA A 146 3.39 10.39 1.64
N GLN A 147 2.65 11.40 2.11
CA GLN A 147 3.25 12.66 2.57
C GLN A 147 4.16 12.46 3.78
N ALA A 148 3.77 11.62 4.75
CA ALA A 148 4.60 11.30 5.90
C ALA A 148 5.93 10.67 5.46
N ILE A 149 5.88 9.68 4.57
CA ILE A 149 7.08 9.03 4.02
C ILE A 149 7.95 10.01 3.21
N ILE A 150 7.36 10.86 2.37
CA ILE A 150 8.09 11.87 1.59
C ILE A 150 8.80 12.86 2.53
N LYS A 151 8.16 13.25 3.63
CA LYS A 151 8.77 14.11 4.65
C LYS A 151 9.96 13.42 5.32
N ALA A 152 9.77 12.15 5.73
CA ALA A 152 10.83 11.35 6.32
C ALA A 152 12.02 11.16 5.36
N SER A 153 11.75 10.90 4.08
CA SER A 153 12.80 10.73 3.06
C SER A 153 13.60 12.02 2.80
N GLN A 154 13.01 13.17 3.09
CA GLN A 154 13.65 14.49 3.05
C GLN A 154 14.37 14.86 4.36
N GLY A 155 14.46 13.93 5.32
CA GLY A 155 15.15 14.14 6.59
C GLY A 155 14.32 14.88 7.64
N GLN A 156 13.00 15.02 7.46
CA GLN A 156 12.15 15.57 8.50
C GLN A 156 12.11 14.61 9.70
N PRO A 157 12.52 15.05 10.90
CA PRO A 157 12.53 14.18 12.08
C PRO A 157 11.11 13.95 12.63
N GLY A 158 10.95 12.87 13.39
CA GLY A 158 9.75 12.60 14.18
C GLY A 158 8.55 12.11 13.37
N VAL A 159 8.78 11.57 12.17
CA VAL A 159 7.71 10.91 11.39
C VAL A 159 7.46 9.53 11.98
N VAL A 160 6.28 9.34 12.59
CA VAL A 160 5.82 8.07 13.14
C VAL A 160 4.43 7.79 12.60
N GLU A 161 4.24 6.63 11.97
CA GLU A 161 2.95 6.19 11.42
C GLU A 161 2.71 4.72 11.77
N PRO A 162 1.47 4.29 12.05
CA PRO A 162 1.14 2.88 12.20
C PRO A 162 1.11 2.19 10.84
N VAL A 163 1.93 1.14 10.65
CA VAL A 163 2.07 0.46 9.35
C VAL A 163 2.19 -1.04 9.54
N TYR A 164 1.57 -1.80 8.64
CA TYR A 164 1.75 -3.25 8.53
C TYR A 164 3.07 -3.55 7.82
N VAL A 165 4.03 -4.12 8.54
CA VAL A 165 5.41 -4.29 8.06
C VAL A 165 5.94 -5.68 8.38
N TYR A 166 7.00 -6.08 7.67
CA TYR A 166 7.82 -7.22 8.05
C TYR A 166 8.67 -6.83 9.26
N LEU A 167 8.33 -7.36 10.44
CA LEU A 167 8.93 -6.99 11.70
C LEU A 167 10.42 -7.39 11.79
N PRO A 168 10.85 -8.61 11.40
CA PRO A 168 12.28 -8.96 11.49
C PRO A 168 13.22 -8.10 10.63
N GLY A 169 12.68 -7.37 9.65
CA GLY A 169 13.45 -6.48 8.78
C GLY A 169 13.69 -5.07 9.33
N ILE A 170 13.17 -4.73 10.51
CA ILE A 170 13.19 -3.36 11.06
C ILE A 170 13.73 -3.40 12.50
N GLU A 171 14.48 -2.36 12.91
CA GLU A 171 15.01 -2.26 14.27
C GLU A 171 13.89 -2.38 15.32
N GLY A 172 14.08 -3.22 16.34
CA GLY A 172 13.08 -3.49 17.38
C GLY A 172 11.94 -4.43 16.97
N GLY A 173 11.78 -4.72 15.67
CA GLY A 173 10.71 -5.57 15.18
C GLY A 173 10.90 -7.05 15.53
N ASP A 174 12.14 -7.56 15.57
CA ASP A 174 12.44 -8.94 15.98
C ASP A 174 11.85 -9.30 17.36
N SER A 175 11.95 -8.40 18.34
CA SER A 175 11.37 -8.62 19.67
C SER A 175 9.84 -8.68 19.62
N ILE A 176 9.22 -7.79 18.85
CA ILE A 176 7.77 -7.73 18.68
C ILE A 176 7.28 -9.00 17.98
N ALA A 177 7.97 -9.45 16.94
CA ALA A 177 7.63 -10.66 16.19
C ALA A 177 7.64 -11.89 17.09
N ARG A 178 8.65 -12.02 17.97
CA ARG A 178 8.74 -13.12 18.93
C ARG A 178 7.64 -13.08 19.98
N GLU A 179 7.27 -11.88 20.46
CA GLU A 179 6.19 -11.72 21.42
C GLU A 179 4.83 -12.08 20.82
N LEU A 180 4.59 -11.66 19.57
CA LEU A 180 3.33 -11.92 18.87
C LEU A 180 3.28 -13.32 18.22
N GLY A 181 4.42 -13.95 17.94
CA GLY A 181 4.48 -15.21 17.19
C GLY A 181 4.14 -15.07 15.71
N VAL A 182 4.26 -13.87 15.13
CA VAL A 182 4.04 -13.57 13.71
C VAL A 182 5.08 -12.59 13.19
N ASP A 183 5.52 -12.78 11.94
CA ASP A 183 6.59 -11.95 11.34
C ASP A 183 6.07 -10.65 10.72
N TYR A 184 4.76 -10.52 10.56
CA TYR A 184 4.13 -9.30 10.04
C TYR A 184 3.06 -8.81 10.99
N PHE A 185 3.11 -7.54 11.39
CA PHE A 185 2.09 -6.92 12.21
C PHE A 185 2.02 -5.41 11.97
N ALA A 186 0.89 -4.79 12.35
CA ALA A 186 0.73 -3.34 12.30
C ALA A 186 1.15 -2.73 13.64
N VAL A 187 2.23 -1.94 13.63
CA VAL A 187 2.75 -1.24 14.81
C VAL A 187 3.13 0.19 14.43
N PRO A 188 3.25 1.12 15.41
CA PRO A 188 3.85 2.42 15.13
C PRO A 188 5.30 2.23 14.65
N VAL A 189 5.67 2.88 13.56
CA VAL A 189 7.00 2.79 12.96
C VAL A 189 7.55 4.20 12.77
N SER A 190 8.79 4.42 13.24
CA SER A 190 9.56 5.60 12.90
C SER A 190 10.11 5.49 11.48
N PHE A 191 9.90 6.54 10.70
CA PHE A 191 10.42 6.66 9.34
C PHE A 191 11.57 7.65 9.29
N GLY A 192 12.57 7.33 8.46
CA GLY A 192 13.64 8.25 8.10
C GLY A 192 13.98 8.18 6.62
N ALA A 193 15.22 8.53 6.27
CA ALA A 193 15.63 8.74 4.89
C ALA A 193 15.48 7.48 4.01
N ASN A 194 15.64 6.31 4.62
CA ASN A 194 15.66 5.01 3.96
C ASN A 194 14.37 4.20 4.16
N GLY A 195 13.30 4.81 4.66
CA GLY A 195 12.02 4.15 4.91
C GLY A 195 11.78 3.85 6.38
N ALA A 196 11.24 2.67 6.67
CA ALA A 196 10.97 2.22 8.03
C ALA A 196 12.29 1.92 8.77
N GLU A 197 12.53 2.60 9.89
CA GLU A 197 13.79 2.48 10.64
C GLU A 197 13.60 1.73 11.95
N THR A 198 12.58 2.08 12.74
CA THR A 198 12.34 1.49 14.06
C THR A 198 10.87 1.14 14.26
N ALA A 199 10.59 -0.09 14.64
CA ALA A 199 9.28 -0.56 15.07
C ALA A 199 9.11 -0.35 16.57
N HIS A 200 8.02 0.31 16.97
CA HIS A 200 7.69 0.56 18.37
C HIS A 200 6.73 -0.48 18.91
N THR A 201 6.84 -0.79 20.19
CA THR A 201 5.95 -1.77 20.83
C THR A 201 4.50 -1.27 20.84
N ILE A 202 3.56 -2.21 20.96
CA ILE A 202 2.12 -1.91 21.04
C ILE A 202 1.77 -1.19 22.36
N GLY A 203 2.70 -1.17 23.32
CA GLY A 203 2.53 -0.55 24.63
C GLY A 203 1.66 -1.38 25.57
N THR A 204 1.18 -0.75 26.64
CA THR A 204 0.33 -1.41 27.64
C THR A 204 -1.09 -1.54 27.10
N LEU A 205 -1.61 -2.77 27.09
CA LEU A 205 -2.97 -3.08 26.66
C LEU A 205 -3.89 -3.28 27.87
N SER A 206 -5.15 -2.88 27.72
CA SER A 206 -6.24 -3.31 28.60
C SER A 206 -6.52 -4.82 28.45
N ASP A 207 -7.26 -5.40 29.39
CA ASP A 207 -7.71 -6.80 29.29
C ASP A 207 -8.53 -7.04 28.01
N TYR A 208 -9.37 -6.07 27.64
CA TYR A 208 -10.17 -6.12 26.43
C TYR A 208 -9.31 -6.13 25.17
N GLU A 209 -8.35 -5.21 25.05
CA GLU A 209 -7.43 -5.14 23.91
C GLU A 209 -6.51 -6.37 23.84
N THR A 210 -6.09 -6.89 24.99
CA THR A 210 -5.29 -8.12 25.07
C THR A 210 -6.05 -9.32 24.50
N GLN A 211 -7.36 -9.43 24.76
CA GLN A 211 -8.19 -10.48 24.17
C GLN A 211 -8.34 -10.31 22.66
N LEU A 212 -8.54 -9.07 22.19
CA LEU A 212 -8.61 -8.78 20.76
C LEU A 212 -7.30 -9.09 20.04
N LEU A 213 -6.16 -8.75 20.65
CA LEU A 213 -4.84 -9.04 20.08
C LEU A 213 -4.64 -10.55 19.88
N LYS A 214 -5.02 -11.37 20.85
CA LYS A 214 -4.92 -12.84 20.74
C LYS A 214 -5.75 -13.38 19.57
N VAL A 215 -6.97 -12.87 19.40
CA VAL A 215 -7.83 -13.26 18.26
C VAL A 215 -7.21 -12.81 16.94
N ALA A 216 -6.75 -11.56 16.86
CA ALA A 216 -6.16 -10.98 15.65
C ALA A 216 -4.91 -11.76 15.21
N VAL A 217 -3.97 -12.00 16.12
CA VAL A 217 -2.74 -12.76 15.85
C VAL A 217 -3.04 -14.19 15.40
N GLY A 218 -4.01 -14.85 16.04
CA GLY A 218 -4.42 -16.21 15.68
C GLY A 218 -4.93 -16.33 14.24
N GLU A 219 -5.74 -15.36 13.78
CA GLU A 219 -6.18 -15.31 12.37
C GLU A 219 -5.06 -14.86 11.42
N LEU A 220 -4.23 -13.92 11.87
CA LEU A 220 -3.19 -13.30 11.05
C LEU A 220 -2.12 -14.30 10.63
N ALA A 221 -1.73 -15.23 11.50
CA ALA A 221 -0.76 -16.27 11.17
C ALA A 221 -1.17 -17.08 9.92
N GLY A 222 -2.46 -17.43 9.81
CA GLY A 222 -2.99 -18.12 8.63
C GLY A 222 -2.97 -17.26 7.36
N ASN A 223 -3.25 -15.96 7.50
CA ASN A 223 -3.22 -15.02 6.37
C ASN A 223 -1.78 -14.78 5.86
N ILE A 224 -0.81 -14.64 6.78
CA ILE A 224 0.62 -14.52 6.44
C ILE A 224 1.07 -15.76 5.69
N LYS A 225 0.85 -16.94 6.26
CA LYS A 225 1.22 -18.21 5.63
C LYS A 225 0.61 -18.36 4.23
N LYS A 226 -0.66 -17.98 4.05
CA LYS A 226 -1.30 -18.01 2.73
C LYS A 226 -0.58 -17.12 1.71
N GLY A 227 -0.13 -15.94 2.11
CA GLY A 227 0.66 -15.03 1.27
C GLY A 227 2.03 -15.61 0.91
N GLU A 228 2.74 -16.15 1.89
CA GLU A 228 4.05 -16.80 1.70
C GLU A 228 3.95 -18.01 0.78
N ASP A 229 2.99 -18.90 1.04
CA ASP A 229 2.74 -20.09 0.22
C ASP A 229 2.38 -19.71 -1.22
N PHE A 230 1.62 -18.63 -1.43
CA PHE A 230 1.31 -18.13 -2.76
C PHE A 230 2.57 -17.71 -3.53
N VAL A 231 3.48 -16.95 -2.90
CA VAL A 231 4.73 -16.53 -3.55
C VAL A 231 5.65 -17.73 -3.80
N ALA A 232 5.79 -18.62 -2.82
CA ALA A 232 6.59 -19.84 -2.95
C ALA A 232 6.10 -20.73 -4.11
N SER A 233 4.79 -20.80 -4.35
CA SER A 233 4.21 -21.57 -5.47
C SER A 233 4.50 -20.99 -6.86
N ARG A 234 4.98 -19.73 -6.94
CA ARG A 234 5.35 -19.05 -8.18
C ARG A 234 6.85 -19.12 -8.50
N SER A 235 7.66 -19.69 -7.60
CA SER A 235 9.13 -19.74 -7.69
C SER A 235 9.62 -20.96 -8.47
#